data_AF-A0A315X0P0-F1
#
_entry.id   AF-A0A315X0P0-F1
#
_cell.length_a   1.000
_cell.length_b   1.000
_cell.length_c   1.000
_cell.angle_alpha   90.00
_cell.angle_beta   90.00
_cell.angle_gamma   90.00
#
_symmetry.space_group_name_H-M   'P 1'
#
loop_
_entity.id
_entity.type
_entity.pdbx_description
1 polymer ?
#
loop_
_entity_poly.entity_id
_entity_poly.type
_entity_poly.pdbx_seq_one_letter_code
_entity_poly.pdbx_strand_id
1 'polypeptide(L)'
;MISVESKEKDAFSYNSGSGYQYEGESSEIWVADFGSHDIEESLREEVAKLKPKTPLYVSWILTALLIFIVVMSGEWLVRVWTERLYWSEITIFWSVWLWRLAALLAWIYVARFRWAIDWRKFFIISLIAFILAVFVADIFKIVAIGSAWTWLNLLVDPIWMAILVAALGAVLYKLTNHK
;
A
#
# COMPACT_ATOMS: atom_id res chain seq x y z
N MET A 1 -48.18 -12.09 -48.06
CA MET A 1 -48.55 -11.26 -46.90
C MET A 1 -48.92 -12.21 -45.78
N ILE A 2 -47.96 -12.55 -44.92
CA ILE A 2 -48.17 -13.42 -43.76
C ILE A 2 -47.55 -12.69 -42.58
N SER A 3 -48.42 -12.21 -41.70
CA SER A 3 -48.10 -11.61 -40.42
C SER A 3 -47.81 -12.74 -39.43
N VAL A 4 -46.64 -12.71 -38.81
CA VAL A 4 -46.38 -13.47 -37.57
C VAL A 4 -45.87 -12.48 -36.55
N GLU A 5 -46.78 -12.12 -35.66
CA GLU A 5 -46.54 -11.41 -34.43
C GLU A 5 -45.95 -12.40 -33.43
N SER A 6 -44.76 -12.12 -32.86
CA SER A 6 -44.30 -12.78 -31.64
C SER A 6 -43.64 -11.75 -30.72
N LYS A 7 -44.45 -11.14 -29.87
CA LYS A 7 -44.03 -10.45 -28.65
C LYS A 7 -43.82 -11.50 -27.55
N GLU A 8 -42.58 -11.78 -27.25
CA GLU A 8 -42.05 -12.43 -26.04
C GLU A 8 -40.53 -12.17 -26.10
N LYS A 9 -39.78 -11.76 -25.09
CA LYS A 9 -39.93 -11.78 -23.64
C LYS A 9 -38.88 -10.80 -23.09
N ASP A 10 -39.27 -10.11 -22.02
CA ASP A 10 -38.48 -9.76 -20.84
C ASP A 10 -36.96 -9.92 -20.88
N ALA A 11 -36.28 -8.83 -20.52
CA ALA A 11 -35.29 -8.74 -19.45
C ALA A 11 -34.09 -7.88 -19.86
N PHE A 12 -34.01 -6.65 -19.36
CA PHE A 12 -32.75 -6.15 -18.82
C PHE A 12 -33.05 -5.19 -17.67
N SER A 13 -33.31 -5.81 -16.52
CA SER A 13 -33.19 -5.18 -15.21
C SER A 13 -31.74 -4.73 -15.03
N TYR A 14 -31.49 -3.42 -15.07
CA TYR A 14 -30.28 -2.86 -14.48
C TYR A 14 -30.38 -3.01 -12.97
N ASN A 15 -29.71 -4.02 -12.42
CA ASN A 15 -29.44 -4.09 -10.99
C ASN A 15 -27.93 -4.23 -10.75
N SER A 16 -27.47 -3.38 -9.86
CA SER A 16 -26.11 -3.19 -9.37
C SER A 16 -25.51 -4.45 -8.75
N GLY A 17 -24.23 -4.72 -9.01
CA GLY A 17 -23.49 -5.73 -8.25
C GLY A 17 -22.09 -5.96 -8.78
N SER A 18 -21.10 -5.50 -8.02
CA SER A 18 -19.72 -6.03 -7.90
C SER A 18 -19.28 -7.11 -8.90
N GLY A 19 -18.32 -6.78 -9.76
CA GLY A 19 -17.66 -7.76 -10.62
C GLY A 19 -16.49 -7.16 -11.38
N TYR A 20 -15.35 -6.96 -10.71
CA TYR A 20 -14.07 -6.96 -11.41
C TYR A 20 -13.26 -8.16 -10.92
N GLN A 21 -13.77 -9.35 -11.25
CA GLN A 21 -12.91 -10.46 -11.63
C GLN A 21 -12.54 -10.21 -13.10
N TYR A 22 -11.31 -9.78 -13.36
CA TYR A 22 -10.67 -10.19 -14.61
C TYR A 22 -9.67 -11.27 -14.22
N GLU A 23 -10.21 -12.49 -14.25
CA GLU A 23 -9.45 -13.73 -14.41
C GLU A 23 -8.46 -13.57 -15.56
N GLY A 24 -7.35 -14.29 -15.44
CA GLY A 24 -6.25 -14.26 -16.40
C GLY A 24 -6.69 -14.76 -17.77
N GLU A 25 -7.11 -13.85 -18.64
CA GLU A 25 -7.05 -14.07 -20.06
C GLU A 25 -5.66 -13.64 -20.52
N SER A 26 -4.86 -14.62 -20.93
CA SER A 26 -3.67 -14.38 -21.74
C SER A 26 -4.10 -13.51 -22.91
N SER A 27 -3.75 -12.22 -22.86
CA SER A 27 -3.93 -11.33 -24.00
C SER A 27 -2.95 -11.78 -25.09
N GLU A 28 -3.33 -12.80 -25.84
CA GLU A 28 -2.77 -13.07 -27.15
C GLU A 28 -3.02 -11.81 -27.98
N ILE A 29 -1.93 -11.08 -28.24
CA ILE A 29 -1.97 -9.90 -29.09
C ILE A 29 -1.93 -10.43 -30.51
N TRP A 30 -3.10 -10.51 -31.15
CA TRP A 30 -3.22 -10.75 -32.58
C TRP A 30 -2.78 -9.48 -33.30
N VAL A 31 -1.49 -9.40 -33.63
CA VAL A 31 -0.98 -8.37 -34.54
C VAL A 31 -1.41 -8.77 -35.93
N ALA A 32 -2.17 -7.91 -36.61
CA ALA A 32 -2.51 -8.13 -38.01
C ALA A 32 -1.20 -8.19 -38.82
N ASP A 33 -1.08 -9.18 -39.69
CA ASP A 33 0.10 -9.37 -40.53
C ASP A 33 0.17 -8.23 -41.56
N PHE A 34 1.01 -7.21 -41.28
CA PHE A 34 1.17 -6.03 -42.14
C PHE A 34 2.23 -6.22 -43.23
N GLY A 35 2.74 -7.45 -43.44
CA GLY A 35 3.58 -7.80 -44.59
C GLY A 35 4.95 -7.11 -44.67
N SER A 36 5.36 -6.37 -43.63
CA SER A 36 6.67 -5.73 -43.54
C SER A 36 7.22 -5.82 -42.11
N HIS A 37 8.38 -6.47 -41.97
CA HIS A 37 8.98 -6.82 -40.69
C HIS A 37 9.32 -5.57 -39.84
N ASP A 38 9.78 -4.50 -40.50
CA ASP A 38 10.18 -3.25 -39.84
C ASP A 38 9.00 -2.50 -39.19
N ILE A 39 7.80 -2.60 -39.78
CA ILE A 39 6.58 -1.97 -39.26
C ILE A 39 6.02 -2.78 -38.09
N GLU A 40 6.14 -4.11 -38.15
CA GLU A 40 5.72 -4.98 -37.05
C GLU A 40 6.58 -4.79 -35.80
N GLU A 41 7.90 -4.65 -35.96
CA GLU A 41 8.83 -4.48 -34.84
C GLU A 41 8.62 -3.11 -34.15
N SER A 42 8.45 -2.05 -34.92
CA SER A 42 8.13 -0.71 -34.37
C SER A 42 6.78 -0.66 -33.67
N LEU A 43 5.74 -1.31 -34.21
CA LEU A 43 4.44 -1.42 -33.56
C LEU A 43 4.50 -2.28 -32.29
N ARG A 44 5.27 -3.37 -32.28
CA ARG A 44 5.49 -4.18 -31.07
C ARG A 44 6.16 -3.37 -29.97
N GLU A 45 7.12 -2.50 -30.30
CA GLU A 45 7.74 -1.61 -29.31
C GLU A 45 6.76 -0.56 -28.77
N GLU A 46 5.94 0.04 -29.62
CA GLU A 46 4.92 1.00 -29.19
C GLU A 46 3.82 0.35 -28.33
N VAL A 47 3.36 -0.84 -28.71
CA VAL A 47 2.38 -1.61 -27.93
C VAL A 47 3.00 -2.13 -26.63
N ALA A 48 4.29 -2.50 -26.61
CA ALA A 48 4.99 -2.88 -25.39
C ALA A 48 5.10 -1.72 -24.39
N LYS A 49 5.27 -0.47 -24.88
CA LYS A 49 5.23 0.74 -24.04
C LYS A 49 3.84 1.01 -23.45
N LEU A 50 2.78 0.60 -24.15
CA LEU A 50 1.39 0.72 -23.72
C LEU A 50 0.92 -0.43 -22.81
N LYS A 51 1.74 -1.48 -22.62
CA LYS A 51 1.35 -2.62 -21.79
C LYS A 51 1.15 -2.13 -20.35
N PRO A 52 -0.07 -2.24 -19.78
CA PRO A 52 -0.32 -1.79 -18.42
C PRO A 52 0.64 -2.55 -17.50
N LYS A 53 1.36 -1.82 -16.64
CA LYS A 53 2.19 -2.45 -15.61
C LYS A 53 1.26 -3.34 -14.78
N THR A 54 1.36 -4.65 -14.97
CA THR A 54 0.52 -5.60 -14.27
C THR A 54 0.73 -5.42 -12.77
N PRO A 55 -0.34 -5.27 -11.97
CA PRO A 55 -0.20 -5.21 -10.53
C PRO A 55 0.41 -6.53 -10.08
N LEU A 56 1.56 -6.46 -9.41
CA LEU A 56 2.13 -7.63 -8.74
C LEU A 56 1.12 -8.06 -7.67
N TYR A 57 0.61 -9.29 -7.77
CA TYR A 57 -0.21 -9.92 -6.74
C TYR A 57 0.67 -10.30 -5.55
N VAL A 58 1.20 -9.30 -4.85
CA VAL A 58 1.91 -9.50 -3.58
C VAL A 58 0.87 -9.77 -2.50
N SER A 59 1.02 -10.87 -1.76
CA SER A 59 0.16 -11.15 -0.61
C SER A 59 0.19 -9.97 0.37
N TRP A 60 -0.98 -9.43 0.70
CA TRP A 60 -1.09 -8.25 1.57
C TRP A 60 -0.64 -8.56 2.99
N ILE A 61 -0.82 -9.80 3.43
CA ILE A 61 -0.37 -10.29 4.74
C ILE A 61 1.17 -10.30 4.80
N LEU A 62 1.82 -10.86 3.77
CA LEU A 62 3.29 -10.87 3.70
C LEU A 62 3.85 -9.44 3.63
N THR A 63 3.16 -8.56 2.93
CA THR A 63 3.54 -7.15 2.82
C THR A 63 3.44 -6.44 4.17
N ALA A 64 2.32 -6.62 4.89
CA ALA A 64 2.14 -6.06 6.22
C ALA A 64 3.20 -6.60 7.21
N LEU A 65 3.50 -7.89 7.14
CA LEU A 65 4.53 -8.53 7.96
C LEU A 65 5.92 -7.96 7.65
N LEU A 66 6.27 -7.78 6.37
CA LEU A 66 7.54 -7.18 5.95
C LEU A 66 7.69 -5.77 6.51
N ILE A 67 6.66 -4.93 6.37
CA ILE A 67 6.68 -3.55 6.89
C ILE A 67 6.83 -3.56 8.40
N PHE A 68 6.07 -4.42 9.08
CA PHE A 68 6.18 -4.58 10.53
C PHE A 68 7.61 -4.92 10.97
N ILE A 69 8.25 -5.90 10.31
CA ILE A 69 9.63 -6.28 10.62
C ILE A 69 10.59 -5.11 10.36
N VAL A 70 10.46 -4.40 9.23
CA VAL A 70 11.31 -3.25 8.90
C VAL A 70 11.17 -2.13 9.93
N VAL A 71 9.94 -1.78 10.32
CA VAL A 71 9.69 -0.73 11.32
C VAL A 71 10.26 -1.13 12.67
N MET A 72 9.99 -2.36 13.13
CA MET A 72 10.47 -2.89 14.42
C MET A 72 12.00 -2.98 14.49
N SER A 73 12.63 -3.54 13.46
CA SER A 73 14.09 -3.68 13.41
C SER A 73 14.80 -2.33 13.39
N GLY A 74 14.26 -1.36 12.65
CA GLY A 74 14.83 -0.02 12.65
C GLY A 74 14.60 0.73 13.96
N GLU A 75 13.44 0.59 14.61
CA GLU A 75 13.22 1.19 15.93
C GLU A 75 14.19 0.61 16.96
N TRP A 76 14.40 -0.71 16.94
CA TRP A 76 15.39 -1.37 17.79
C TRP A 76 16.81 -0.86 17.50
N LEU A 77 17.19 -0.75 16.23
CA LEU A 77 18.49 -0.22 15.84
C LEU A 77 18.70 1.22 16.33
N VAL A 78 17.70 2.08 16.14
CA VAL A 78 17.75 3.47 16.64
C VAL A 78 18.00 3.46 18.14
N ARG A 79 17.26 2.68 18.92
CA ARG A 79 17.47 2.58 20.38
C ARG A 79 18.88 2.16 20.75
N VAL A 80 19.35 1.04 20.21
CA VAL A 80 20.70 0.53 20.49
C VAL A 80 21.77 1.58 20.14
N TRP A 81 21.60 2.29 19.03
CA TRP A 81 22.51 3.37 18.65
C TRP A 81 22.46 4.55 19.61
N THR A 82 21.26 5.00 19.98
CA THR A 82 21.09 6.12 20.90
C THR A 82 21.58 5.84 22.31
N GLU A 83 21.43 4.60 22.79
CA GLU A 83 21.96 4.14 24.08
C GLU A 83 23.49 4.17 24.09
N ARG A 84 24.14 3.71 23.01
CA ARG A 84 25.60 3.77 22.87
C ARG A 84 26.16 5.19 22.86
N LEU A 85 25.36 6.15 22.40
CA LEU A 85 25.74 7.55 22.31
C LEU A 85 25.27 8.38 23.52
N TYR A 86 24.68 7.75 24.54
CA TYR A 86 24.17 8.39 25.75
C TYR A 86 23.23 9.57 25.46
N TRP A 87 22.34 9.41 24.48
CA TRP A 87 21.38 10.47 24.15
C TRP A 87 20.37 10.69 25.27
N SER A 88 19.92 11.94 25.42
CA SER A 88 18.83 12.26 26.34
C SER A 88 17.53 11.59 25.90
N GLU A 89 16.64 11.25 26.85
CA GLU A 89 15.37 10.56 26.56
C GLU A 89 14.52 11.30 25.52
N ILE A 90 14.51 12.64 25.55
CA ILE A 90 13.78 13.45 24.58
C ILE A 90 14.36 13.31 23.17
N THR A 91 15.69 13.21 23.02
CA THR A 91 16.34 12.98 21.73
C THR A 91 16.01 11.58 21.21
N ILE A 92 16.00 10.56 22.07
CA ILE A 92 15.60 9.19 21.70
C ILE A 92 14.16 9.17 21.21
N PHE A 93 13.25 9.83 21.93
CA PHE A 93 11.85 9.95 21.56
C PHE A 93 11.69 10.52 20.15
N TRP A 94 12.26 11.69 19.87
CA TRP A 94 12.16 12.32 18.55
C TRP A 94 12.82 11.51 17.44
N SER A 95 13.91 10.82 17.74
CA SER A 95 14.62 10.01 16.75
C SER A 95 13.84 8.77 16.34
N VAL A 96 13.14 8.13 17.29
CA VAL A 96 12.21 7.04 17.01
C VAL A 96 11.03 7.53 16.16
N TRP A 97 10.47 8.70 16.47
CA TRP A 97 9.41 9.30 15.66
C TRP A 97 9.88 9.66 14.25
N LEU A 98 11.08 10.20 14.11
CA LEU A 98 11.69 10.51 12.82
C LEU A 98 11.91 9.22 11.99
N TRP A 99 12.35 8.14 12.63
CA TRP A 99 12.45 6.82 11.99
C TRP A 99 11.09 6.31 11.51
N ARG A 100 10.04 6.36 12.35
CA ARG A 100 8.67 5.95 11.99
C ARG A 100 8.16 6.74 10.78
N LEU A 101 8.39 8.05 10.76
CA LEU A 101 8.04 8.91 9.63
C LEU A 101 8.83 8.54 8.37
N ALA A 102 10.15 8.34 8.48
CA ALA A 102 10.99 7.94 7.35
C ALA A 102 10.58 6.58 6.78
N ALA A 103 10.29 5.59 7.64
CA ALA A 103 9.80 4.27 7.23
C ALA A 103 8.46 4.36 6.51
N LEU A 104 7.55 5.23 6.98
CA LEU A 104 6.26 5.43 6.31
C LEU A 104 6.42 6.11 4.95
N LEU A 105 7.28 7.12 4.82
CA LEU A 105 7.59 7.76 3.54
C LEU A 105 8.25 6.79 2.56
N ALA A 106 9.20 5.97 3.03
CA ALA A 106 9.80 4.92 2.23
C ALA A 106 8.76 3.88 1.78
N TRP A 107 7.84 3.51 2.67
CA TRP A 107 6.74 2.61 2.34
C TRP A 107 5.81 3.20 1.28
N ILE A 108 5.40 4.47 1.42
CA ILE A 108 4.63 5.19 0.41
C ILE A 108 5.34 5.14 -0.95
N TYR A 109 6.65 5.42 -0.94
CA TYR A 109 7.44 5.43 -2.16
C TYR A 109 7.43 4.06 -2.85
N VAL A 110 7.74 2.98 -2.11
CA VAL A 110 7.76 1.62 -2.66
C VAL A 110 6.36 1.19 -3.11
N ALA A 111 5.35 1.37 -2.26
CA ALA A 111 3.99 0.93 -2.55
C ALA A 111 3.40 1.60 -3.79
N ARG A 112 3.65 2.91 -3.98
CA ARG A 112 3.05 3.69 -5.06
C ARG A 112 3.88 3.66 -6.34
N PHE A 113 5.18 3.90 -6.26
CA PHE A 113 6.02 4.03 -7.46
C PHE A 113 6.56 2.68 -7.95
N ARG A 114 6.77 1.71 -7.06
CA ARG A 114 7.37 0.41 -7.44
C ARG A 114 6.36 -0.71 -7.61
N TRP A 115 5.35 -0.77 -6.73
CA TRP A 115 4.39 -1.89 -6.69
C TRP A 115 2.98 -1.53 -7.17
N ALA A 116 2.69 -0.23 -7.38
CA ALA A 116 1.39 0.26 -7.86
C ALA A 116 0.19 -0.30 -7.06
N ILE A 117 0.34 -0.41 -5.74
CA ILE A 117 -0.72 -0.94 -4.86
C ILE A 117 -1.92 0.03 -4.84
N ASP A 118 -3.13 -0.52 -4.85
CA ASP A 118 -4.38 0.23 -4.72
C ASP A 118 -4.41 1.01 -3.40
N TRP A 119 -4.93 2.25 -3.46
CA TRP A 119 -5.01 3.14 -2.31
C TRP A 119 -5.68 2.53 -1.07
N ARG A 120 -6.77 1.78 -1.27
CA ARG A 120 -7.50 1.12 -0.18
C ARG A 120 -6.63 0.08 0.54
N LYS A 121 -5.93 -0.74 -0.23
CA LYS A 121 -5.05 -1.81 0.28
C LYS A 121 -3.85 -1.21 0.98
N PHE A 122 -3.21 -0.22 0.35
CA PHE A 122 -2.12 0.55 0.95
C PHE A 122 -2.50 1.12 2.32
N PHE A 123 -3.68 1.74 2.42
CA PHE A 123 -4.13 2.36 3.66
C PHE A 123 -4.32 1.32 4.78
N ILE A 124 -5.02 0.22 4.48
CA ILE A 124 -5.27 -0.85 5.45
C ILE A 124 -3.95 -1.50 5.90
N ILE A 125 -3.06 -1.84 4.96
CA ILE A 125 -1.76 -2.45 5.25
C ILE A 125 -0.93 -1.51 6.13
N SER A 126 -0.86 -0.23 5.78
CA SER A 126 -0.08 0.76 6.54
C SER A 126 -0.64 0.93 7.94
N LEU A 127 -1.96 1.08 8.06
CA LEU A 127 -2.61 1.29 9.34
C LEU A 127 -2.38 0.09 10.27
N ILE A 128 -2.61 -1.13 9.80
CA ILE A 128 -2.41 -2.34 10.61
C ILE A 128 -0.94 -2.51 10.97
N ALA A 129 -0.02 -2.46 9.99
CA ALA A 129 1.39 -2.75 10.22
C ALA A 129 2.06 -1.73 11.15
N PHE A 130 1.82 -0.44 10.93
CA PHE A 130 2.43 0.61 11.75
C PHE A 130 1.84 0.68 13.16
N ILE A 131 0.51 0.59 13.29
CA ILE A 131 -0.12 0.58 14.63
C ILE A 131 0.37 -0.63 15.43
N LEU A 132 0.39 -1.82 14.82
CA LEU A 132 0.84 -3.03 15.49
C LEU A 132 2.33 -2.97 15.86
N ALA A 133 3.18 -2.39 15.00
CA ALA A 133 4.59 -2.13 15.31
C ALA A 133 4.75 -1.21 16.52
N VAL A 134 4.03 -0.09 16.54
CA VAL A 134 4.06 0.86 17.66
C VAL A 134 3.60 0.21 18.96
N PHE A 135 2.48 -0.51 18.93
CA PHE A 135 1.96 -1.24 20.10
C PHE A 135 3.00 -2.21 20.67
N VAL A 136 3.61 -3.04 19.81
CA VAL A 136 4.61 -4.01 20.24
C VAL A 136 5.84 -3.30 20.81
N ALA A 137 6.30 -2.22 20.17
CA ALA A 137 7.44 -1.45 20.63
C ALA A 137 7.21 -0.77 22.00
N ASP A 138 5.98 -0.33 22.27
CA ASP A 138 5.63 0.25 23.57
C ASP A 138 5.49 -0.80 24.67
N ILE A 139 5.00 -2.00 24.34
CA ILE A 139 5.06 -3.15 25.26
C ILE A 139 6.52 -3.45 25.64
N PHE A 140 7.43 -3.48 24.66
CA PHE A 140 8.86 -3.66 24.93
C PHE A 140 9.43 -2.53 25.81
N LYS A 141 9.03 -1.27 25.59
CA LYS A 141 9.38 -0.14 26.46
C LYS A 141 8.92 -0.34 27.89
N ILE A 142 7.68 -0.80 28.11
CA ILE A 142 7.15 -1.01 29.46
C ILE A 142 7.96 -2.06 30.21
N VAL A 143 8.35 -3.14 29.53
CA VAL A 143 9.21 -4.19 30.12
C VAL A 143 10.61 -3.67 30.44
N ALA A 144 11.16 -2.79 29.60
CA ALA A 144 12.49 -2.22 29.79
C ALA A 144 12.53 -1.05 30.80
N ILE A 145 11.46 -0.27 30.88
CA ILE A 145 11.37 0.99 31.63
C ILE A 145 10.09 0.98 32.47
N GLY A 146 10.26 0.74 33.77
CA GLY A 146 9.17 0.69 34.77
C GLY A 146 8.61 2.07 35.18
N SER A 147 8.43 2.99 34.24
CA SER A 147 7.89 4.34 34.50
C SER A 147 6.38 4.40 34.25
N ALA A 148 5.62 5.15 35.06
CA ALA A 148 4.18 5.35 34.82
C ALA A 148 3.88 6.00 33.45
N TRP A 149 4.83 6.78 32.92
CA TRP A 149 4.70 7.43 31.62
C TRP A 149 4.67 6.45 30.44
N THR A 150 5.30 5.27 30.56
CA THR A 150 5.30 4.28 29.46
C THR A 150 3.91 3.65 29.25
N TRP A 151 3.11 3.54 30.30
CA TRP A 151 1.71 3.10 30.22
C TRP A 151 0.81 4.10 29.49
N LEU A 152 1.04 5.40 29.68
CA LEU A 152 0.33 6.43 28.92
C LEU A 152 0.71 6.36 27.43
N ASN A 153 2.00 6.19 27.15
CA ASN A 153 2.49 6.08 25.77
C ASN A 153 1.89 4.89 25.01
N LEU A 154 1.63 3.76 25.68
CA LEU A 154 0.96 2.60 25.08
C LEU A 154 -0.39 2.94 24.43
N LEU A 155 -1.11 3.95 24.93
CA LEU A 155 -2.36 4.42 24.35
C LEU A 155 -2.13 5.56 23.36
N VAL A 156 -1.24 6.49 23.71
CA VAL A 156 -1.04 7.75 22.98
C VAL A 156 -0.28 7.55 21.67
N ASP A 157 0.81 6.77 21.68
CA ASP A 157 1.66 6.57 20.50
C ASP A 157 0.90 5.91 19.33
N PRO A 158 0.10 4.83 19.53
CA PRO A 158 -0.69 4.25 18.44
C PRO A 158 -1.71 5.22 17.84
N ILE A 159 -2.34 6.06 18.67
CA ILE A 159 -3.31 7.07 18.20
C ILE A 159 -2.61 8.10 17.32
N TRP A 160 -1.48 8.63 17.77
CA TRP A 160 -0.69 9.57 16.97
C TRP A 160 -0.21 8.94 15.66
N MET A 161 0.19 7.66 15.69
CA MET A 161 0.58 6.96 14.48
C MET A 161 -0.59 6.79 13.51
N ALA A 162 -1.78 6.46 14.01
CA ALA A 162 -2.99 6.38 13.19
C ALA A 162 -3.34 7.72 12.54
N ILE A 163 -3.26 8.81 13.30
CA ILE A 163 -3.47 10.19 12.79
C ILE A 163 -2.45 10.51 11.70
N LEU A 164 -1.17 10.17 11.91
CA LEU A 164 -0.10 10.44 10.96
C LEU A 164 -0.30 9.67 9.64
N VAL A 165 -0.64 8.38 9.72
CA VAL A 165 -0.99 7.56 8.54
C VAL A 165 -2.22 8.11 7.82
N ALA A 166 -3.25 8.53 8.57
CA ALA A 166 -4.46 9.13 8.03
C ALA A 166 -4.17 10.45 7.30
N ALA A 167 -3.39 11.34 7.91
CA ALA A 167 -3.02 12.63 7.34
C ALA A 167 -2.23 12.45 6.03
N LEU A 168 -1.21 11.60 6.02
CA LEU A 168 -0.43 11.32 4.82
C LEU A 168 -1.27 10.64 3.74
N GLY A 169 -2.12 9.67 4.11
CA GLY A 169 -3.05 9.03 3.19
C GLY A 169 -3.99 10.04 2.52
N ALA A 170 -4.54 10.98 3.28
CA ALA A 170 -5.43 12.03 2.77
C ALA A 170 -4.71 12.99 1.81
N VAL A 171 -3.50 13.45 2.17
CA VAL A 171 -2.68 14.32 1.32
C VAL A 171 -2.36 13.64 -0.01
N LEU A 172 -1.94 12.38 0.03
CA LEU A 172 -1.57 11.64 -1.17
C LEU A 172 -2.77 11.29 -2.06
N TYR A 173 -3.91 10.96 -1.46
CA TYR A 173 -5.15 10.73 -2.19
C TYR A 173 -5.55 11.98 -2.98
N LYS A 174 -5.53 13.16 -2.31
CA LYS A 174 -5.84 14.43 -2.96
C LYS A 174 -4.87 14.75 -4.10
N LEU A 175 -3.58 14.51 -3.92
CA LEU A 175 -2.56 14.73 -4.98
C LEU A 175 -2.74 13.82 -6.19
N THR A 176 -3.23 12.58 -5.98
CA THR A 176 -3.39 11.61 -7.07
C THR A 176 -4.68 11.83 -7.85
N ASN A 177 -5.77 12.21 -7.19
CA ASN A 177 -7.07 12.46 -7.84
C ASN A 177 -7.17 13.83 -8.54
N HIS A 178 -6.20 14.72 -8.33
CA HIS A 178 -6.12 16.01 -9.03
C HIS A 178 -5.30 15.97 -10.34
N LYS A 179 -4.75 14.80 -10.68
CA LYS A 179 -4.16 14.51 -11.99
C LYS A 179 -5.14 13.75 -12.85
#